data_AF-A0A1F8T669-F1
#
_entry.id   AF-A0A1F8T669-F1
#
_cell.length_a   1.000
_cell.length_b   1.000
_cell.length_c   1.000
_cell.angle_alpha   90.00
_cell.angle_beta   90.00
_cell.angle_gamma   90.00
#
_symmetry.space_group_name_H-M   'P 1'
#
loop_
_entity.id
_entity.type
_entity.pdbx_description
1 polymer ?
#
loop_
_entity_poly.entity_id
_entity_poly.type
_entity_poly.pdbx_seq_one_letter_code
_entity_poly.pdbx_strand_id
1 'polypeptide(L)'
;MDEAFATGFGALSVHEIATHPTDSSRFYSSYYSGGFRAFKIKENGCGSDGAPCIVEVGGYLDPLGNDFWGVQMWQHPASGQWYVLASDRDSGLWIFRDTTP
;
A
#
# COMPACT_ATOMS: atom_id res chain seq x y z
N MET A 1 10.56 -0.80 0.33
CA MET A 1 11.34 0.25 1.03
C MET A 1 12.77 0.06 0.57
N ASP A 2 13.59 1.11 0.51
CA ASP A 2 15.03 0.87 0.34
C ASP A 2 15.62 0.37 1.67
N GLU A 3 16.10 -0.87 1.66
CA GLU A 3 16.63 -1.56 2.84
C GLU A 3 17.82 -0.82 3.47
N ALA A 4 18.57 -0.06 2.67
CA ALA A 4 19.69 0.75 3.16
C ALA A 4 19.24 1.85 4.13
N PHE A 5 17.97 2.24 4.08
CA PHE A 5 17.38 3.29 4.91
C PHE A 5 16.39 2.73 5.94
N ALA A 6 16.38 1.42 6.19
CA ALA A 6 15.41 0.75 7.06
C ALA A 6 15.52 1.11 8.56
N THR A 7 16.56 1.82 8.99
CA THR A 7 16.77 2.19 10.39
C THR A 7 17.39 3.57 10.52
N GLY A 8 16.81 4.42 11.36
CA GLY A 8 17.34 5.77 11.63
C GLY A 8 17.07 6.82 10.55
N PHE A 9 16.29 6.48 9.51
CA PHE A 9 15.95 7.39 8.41
C PHE A 9 14.43 7.48 8.22
N GLY A 10 13.89 8.70 8.26
CA GLY A 10 12.46 8.97 8.06
C GLY A 10 11.54 8.43 9.17
N ALA A 11 10.25 8.72 9.04
CA ALA A 11 9.23 8.08 9.86
C ALA A 11 8.89 6.72 9.24
N LEU A 12 9.45 5.64 9.77
CA LEU A 12 9.17 4.27 9.33
C LEU A 12 8.08 3.64 10.22
N SER A 13 6.90 4.26 10.21
CA SER A 13 5.69 3.71 10.84
C SER A 13 4.52 3.75 9.87
N VAL A 14 3.67 2.73 9.91
CA VAL A 14 2.43 2.73 9.13
C VAL A 14 1.45 3.72 9.77
N HIS A 15 0.96 4.67 8.99
CA HIS A 15 -0.07 5.60 9.46
C HIS A 15 -1.46 4.97 9.34
N GLU A 16 -1.80 4.49 8.14
CA GLU A 16 -3.12 3.94 7.85
C GLU A 16 -3.03 2.70 6.95
N ILE A 17 -4.06 1.86 7.08
CA ILE A 17 -4.34 0.73 6.20
C ILE A 17 -5.76 0.88 5.64
N ALA A 18 -5.91 0.70 4.32
CA ALA A 18 -7.20 0.55 3.66
C ALA A 18 -7.34 -0.85 3.08
N THR A 19 -8.48 -1.50 3.32
CA THR A 19 -8.80 -2.80 2.74
C THR A 19 -9.58 -2.64 1.43
N HIS A 20 -9.40 -3.57 0.49
CA HIS A 20 -10.19 -3.58 -0.73
C HIS A 20 -11.66 -3.94 -0.39
N PRO A 21 -12.67 -3.13 -0.78
CA PRO A 21 -14.04 -3.30 -0.29
C PRO A 21 -14.72 -4.62 -0.68
N THR A 22 -14.28 -5.25 -1.77
CA THR A 22 -14.85 -6.51 -2.29
C THR A 22 -13.85 -7.67 -2.39
N ASP A 23 -12.60 -7.48 -1.94
CA ASP A 23 -11.58 -8.54 -1.94
C ASP A 23 -10.82 -8.50 -0.62
N SER A 24 -11.24 -9.34 0.33
CA SER A 24 -10.67 -9.38 1.67
C SER A 24 -9.21 -9.82 1.72
N SER A 25 -8.68 -10.36 0.62
CA SER A 25 -7.26 -10.73 0.57
C SER A 25 -6.36 -9.52 0.32
N ARG A 26 -6.90 -8.33 0.04
CA ARG A 26 -6.10 -7.19 -0.48
C ARG A 26 -6.23 -5.95 0.39
N PHE A 27 -5.10 -5.30 0.64
CA PHE A 27 -5.05 -4.09 1.45
C PHE A 27 -3.82 -3.24 1.12
N TYR A 28 -3.87 -1.98 1.53
CA TYR A 28 -2.95 -0.92 1.10
C TYR A 28 -2.52 -0.09 2.30
N SER A 29 -1.31 0.45 2.28
CA SER A 29 -0.74 1.22 3.38
C SER A 29 -0.19 2.57 2.94
N SER A 30 -0.46 3.59 3.75
CA SER A 30 0.35 4.80 3.84
C SER A 30 1.46 4.58 4.88
N TYR A 31 2.69 4.37 4.39
CA TYR A 31 3.83 4.03 5.24
C TYR A 31 4.79 5.22 5.43
N TYR A 32 4.30 6.47 5.53
CA TYR A 32 5.14 7.68 5.63
C TYR A 32 6.35 7.59 4.68
N SER A 33 7.58 7.74 5.19
CA SER A 33 8.82 7.66 4.39
C SER A 33 9.07 6.28 3.76
N GLY A 34 8.39 5.25 4.26
CA GLY A 34 8.34 3.91 3.69
C GLY A 34 7.48 3.80 2.42
N GLY A 35 6.80 4.87 1.98
CA GLY A 35 6.08 4.92 0.72
C GLY A 35 4.66 4.35 0.76
N PHE A 36 4.04 4.28 -0.42
CA PHE A 36 2.80 3.54 -0.62
C PHE A 36 3.11 2.05 -0.77
N ARG A 37 2.34 1.19 -0.11
CA ARG A 37 2.50 -0.27 -0.18
C ARG A 37 1.17 -0.97 -0.47
N ALA A 38 1.22 -1.99 -1.31
CA ALA A 38 0.09 -2.86 -1.61
C ALA A 38 0.41 -4.28 -1.17
N PHE A 39 -0.54 -4.91 -0.48
CA PHE A 39 -0.37 -6.22 0.13
C PHE A 39 -1.47 -7.18 -0.29
N LYS A 40 -1.14 -8.47 -0.22
CA LYS A 40 -2.09 -9.57 -0.40
C LYS A 40 -1.90 -10.64 0.67
N ILE A 41 -3.01 -11.17 1.19
CA ILE A 41 -3.05 -12.40 1.96
C ILE A 41 -3.02 -13.56 0.97
N LYS A 42 -1.97 -14.38 1.06
CA LYS A 42 -1.86 -15.65 0.36
C LYS A 42 -2.27 -16.75 1.33
N GLU A 43 -3.33 -17.48 1.00
CA GLU A 43 -3.89 -18.53 1.85
C GLU A 43 -2.94 -19.71 2.08
N ASN A 44 -2.04 -19.99 1.13
CA ASN A 44 -1.15 -21.14 1.19
C ASN A 44 0.24 -20.81 0.63
N GLY A 45 1.25 -21.57 1.08
CA GLY A 45 2.54 -21.68 0.41
C GLY A 45 3.52 -20.52 0.64
N CYS A 46 3.34 -19.75 1.71
CA CYS A 46 4.27 -18.66 2.04
C CYS A 46 4.44 -18.37 3.54
N GLY A 47 3.56 -18.86 4.42
CA GLY A 47 3.76 -18.84 5.86
C GLY A 47 4.52 -20.09 6.36
N SER A 48 4.96 -20.05 7.62
CA SER A 48 5.51 -21.23 8.30
C SER A 48 4.50 -22.37 8.30
N ASP A 49 4.96 -23.58 8.02
CA ASP A 49 4.14 -24.81 8.00
C ASP A 49 2.93 -24.75 7.04
N GLY A 50 3.02 -23.93 5.99
CA GLY A 50 1.97 -23.78 4.99
C GLY A 50 0.84 -22.83 5.38
N ALA A 51 0.95 -22.13 6.52
CA ALA A 51 -0.02 -21.15 6.97
C ALA A 51 -0.21 -19.99 5.97
N PRO A 52 -1.36 -19.27 6.04
CA PRO A 52 -1.54 -18.03 5.33
C PRO A 52 -0.46 -17.01 5.69
N CYS A 53 -0.07 -16.17 4.74
CA CYS A 53 0.88 -15.09 4.99
C CYS A 53 0.50 -13.81 4.23
N ILE A 54 1.02 -12.69 4.72
CA ILE A 54 0.95 -11.41 4.02
C ILE A 54 2.18 -11.28 3.13
N VAL A 55 1.95 -10.90 1.86
CA VAL A 55 3.02 -10.56 0.93
C VAL A 55 2.80 -9.15 0.38
N GLU A 56 3.88 -8.39 0.22
CA GLU A 56 3.86 -7.17 -0.59
C GLU A 56 3.75 -7.56 -2.07
N VAL A 57 2.76 -6.98 -2.76
CA VAL A 57 2.47 -7.25 -4.18
C VAL A 57 2.68 -6.03 -5.07
N GLY A 58 3.01 -4.89 -4.47
CA GLY A 58 3.31 -3.66 -5.17
C GLY A 58 3.51 -2.50 -4.21
N GLY A 59 3.83 -1.35 -4.76
CA GLY A 59 4.04 -0.14 -3.98
C GLY A 59 4.67 0.96 -4.85
N TYR A 60 4.79 2.13 -4.26
CA TYR A 60 5.48 3.26 -4.86
C TYR A 60 6.30 3.98 -3.78
N LEU A 61 7.55 4.25 -4.11
CA LEU A 61 8.46 5.05 -3.29
C LEU A 61 8.98 6.14 -4.21
N ASP A 62 8.70 7.39 -3.88
CA ASP A 62 9.14 8.50 -4.72
C ASP A 62 10.67 8.62 -4.65
N PRO A 63 11.38 8.78 -5.79
CA PRO A 63 12.83 8.95 -5.79
C PRO A 63 13.33 10.15 -4.98
N LEU A 64 12.50 11.18 -4.80
CA LEU A 64 12.82 12.36 -4.00
C LEU A 64 12.37 12.24 -2.53
N GLY A 65 11.80 11.09 -2.16
CA GLY A 65 11.18 10.87 -0.86
C GLY A 65 9.70 11.26 -0.85
N ASN A 66 9.01 10.76 0.16
CA ASN A 66 7.57 10.98 0.33
C ASN A 66 7.22 10.95 1.83
N ASP A 67 6.01 11.42 2.15
CA ASP A 67 5.43 11.44 3.49
C ASP A 67 3.94 11.07 3.41
N PHE A 68 3.65 9.84 2.94
CA PHE A 68 2.28 9.35 2.79
C PHE A 68 1.62 9.15 4.14
N TRP A 69 0.46 9.75 4.35
CA TRP A 69 -0.27 9.65 5.61
C TRP A 69 -1.67 9.05 5.44
N GLY A 70 -2.43 9.39 4.39
CA GLY A 70 -3.77 8.83 4.20
C GLY A 70 -3.81 7.79 3.08
N VAL A 71 -4.68 6.79 3.20
CA VAL A 71 -4.97 5.83 2.13
C VAL A 71 -6.45 5.42 2.14
N GLN A 72 -7.12 5.49 0.99
CA GLN A 72 -8.52 5.07 0.87
C GLN A 72 -8.81 4.44 -0.50
N MET A 73 -9.72 3.47 -0.51
CA MET A 73 -10.24 2.87 -1.75
C MET A 73 -11.41 3.67 -2.30
N TRP A 74 -11.41 3.89 -3.61
CA TRP A 74 -12.50 4.53 -4.34
C TRP A 74 -12.81 3.79 -5.64
N GLN A 75 -14.09 3.59 -5.92
CA GLN A 75 -14.53 3.00 -7.18
C GLN A 75 -14.98 4.08 -8.14
N HIS A 76 -14.47 4.04 -9.36
CA HIS A 76 -14.93 4.93 -10.40
C HIS A 76 -16.37 4.61 -10.80
N PRO A 77 -17.33 5.54 -10.65
CA PRO A 77 -18.76 5.24 -10.72
C PRO A 77 -19.21 4.77 -12.10
N ALA A 78 -18.55 5.23 -13.17
CA ALA A 78 -18.96 4.87 -14.54
C ALA A 78 -18.25 3.62 -15.09
N SER A 79 -17.07 3.26 -14.56
CA SER A 79 -16.27 2.15 -15.12
C SER A 79 -16.14 0.97 -14.16
N GLY A 80 -16.48 1.14 -12.89
CA GLY A 80 -16.28 0.14 -11.85
C GLY A 80 -14.81 -0.09 -11.47
N GLN A 81 -13.86 0.63 -12.09
CA GLN A 81 -12.44 0.51 -11.79
C GLN A 81 -12.14 1.01 -10.37
N TRP A 82 -11.43 0.20 -9.60
CA TRP A 82 -10.93 0.58 -8.29
C TRP A 82 -9.64 1.39 -8.38
N TYR A 83 -9.55 2.40 -7.55
CA TYR A 83 -8.37 3.24 -7.36
C TYR A 83 -8.04 3.30 -5.87
N VAL A 84 -6.75 3.46 -5.60
CA VAL A 84 -6.25 3.81 -4.28
C VAL A 84 -5.93 5.29 -4.28
N LEU A 85 -6.61 6.03 -3.41
CA LEU A 85 -6.37 7.44 -3.15
C LEU A 85 -5.40 7.52 -1.98
N ALA A 86 -4.15 7.88 -2.24
CA ALA A 86 -3.14 8.08 -1.22
C ALA A 86 -2.87 9.57 -1.05
N SER A 87 -2.81 10.06 0.19
CA SER A 87 -2.45 11.45 0.45
C SER A 87 -1.05 11.53 1.05
N ASP A 88 -0.25 12.39 0.46
CA ASP A 88 1.11 12.71 0.83
C ASP A 88 1.14 14.12 1.41
N ARG A 89 1.85 14.30 2.54
CA ARG A 89 1.87 15.58 3.25
C ARG A 89 2.63 16.69 2.50
N ASP A 90 3.53 16.31 1.60
CA ASP A 90 4.36 17.24 0.84
C ASP A 90 3.77 17.54 -0.54
N SER A 91 3.13 16.55 -1.16
CA SER A 91 2.71 16.60 -2.56
C SER A 91 1.20 16.45 -2.81
N GLY A 92 0.40 16.16 -1.77
CA GLY A 92 -1.05 16.09 -1.85
C GLY A 92 -1.57 14.74 -2.36
N LEU A 93 -2.55 14.75 -3.26
CA LEU A 93 -3.26 13.53 -3.68
C LEU A 93 -2.52 12.77 -4.79
N TRP A 94 -2.27 11.49 -4.52
CA TRP A 94 -1.82 10.50 -5.48
C TRP A 94 -2.93 9.49 -5.77
N ILE A 95 -3.11 9.18 -7.05
CA ILE A 95 -4.15 8.24 -7.50
C ILE A 95 -3.46 7.06 -8.15
N PHE A 96 -3.47 5.92 -7.47
CA PHE A 96 -2.96 4.67 -8.01
C PHE A 96 -4.11 3.87 -8.61
N ARG A 97 -3.94 3.43 -9.85
CA ARG A 97 -4.87 2.45 -10.43
C ARG A 97 -4.60 1.10 -9.79
N ASP A 98 -5.65 0.48 -9.27
CA ASP A 98 -5.55 -0.92 -8.90
C ASP A 98 -5.56 -1.78 -10.16
N THR A 99 -4.39 -2.27 -10.56
CA THR A 99 -4.14 -2.97 -11.83
C THR A 99 -3.99 -4.48 -11.66
N THR A 100 -4.13 -4.99 -10.44
CA THR A 100 -3.98 -6.41 -10.18
C THR A 100 -5.09 -7.19 -10.94
N PRO A 101 -4.77 -8.29 -11.65
CA PRO A 101 -5.78 -9.14 -12.30
C PRO A 101 -6.86 -9.65 -11.33
#